data_AF-A0A7U3NML1-F1
#
_entry.id   AF-A0A7U3NML1-F1
#
_cell.length_a   1.000
_cell.length_b   1.000
_cell.length_c   1.000
_cell.angle_alpha   90.00
_cell.angle_beta   90.00
_cell.angle_gamma   90.00
#
_symmetry.space_group_name_H-M   'P 1'
#
loop_
_entity.id
_entity.type
_entity.pdbx_description
1 polymer ?
#
loop_
_entity_poly.entity_id
_entity_poly.type
_entity_poly.pdbx_seq_one_letter_code
_entity_poly.pdbx_strand_id
1 'polypeptide(L)'
;MNAVLPRFLKSAYRKDPIISVLMTVGVVDALIGGLDDSWSLFAFGLGTAGISLAFKLWRIQQREPLSDAVEVQHYLPPQSSSANLPVLTVPQKKPRR
;
A
#
# COMPACT_ATOMS: atom_id res chain seq x y z
N MET A 1 -0.22 18.05 -16.06
CA MET A 1 1.05 18.23 -15.32
C MET A 1 1.39 16.92 -14.64
N ASN A 2 2.62 16.40 -14.77
CA ASN A 2 3.00 15.01 -14.47
C ASN A 2 2.92 14.65 -12.97
N ALA A 3 1.70 14.38 -12.48
CA ALA A 3 1.44 13.94 -11.10
C ALA A 3 1.85 12.47 -10.82
N VAL A 4 2.28 11.77 -11.87
CA VAL A 4 2.61 10.35 -11.85
C VAL A 4 3.92 10.11 -11.09
N LEU A 5 4.93 10.95 -11.32
CA LEU A 5 6.26 10.86 -10.71
C LEU A 5 6.26 11.05 -9.17
N PRO A 6 5.64 12.11 -8.61
CA PRO A 6 5.58 12.27 -7.15
C PRO A 6 4.75 11.18 -6.47
N ARG A 7 3.71 10.67 -7.14
CA ARG A 7 2.89 9.56 -6.62
C ARG A 7 3.67 8.24 -6.60
N PHE A 8 4.49 7.98 -7.63
CA PHE A 8 5.39 6.83 -7.65
C PHE A 8 6.47 6.91 -6.60
N LEU A 9 7.06 8.09 -6.38
CA LEU A 9 8.09 8.29 -5.36
C LEU A 9 7.53 8.04 -3.95
N LYS A 10 6.36 8.62 -3.65
CA LYS A 10 5.69 8.45 -2.36
C LYS A 10 5.23 7.02 -2.13
N SER A 11 4.79 6.32 -3.18
CA SER A 11 4.39 4.91 -3.10
C SER A 11 5.60 3.98 -2.95
N ALA A 12 6.66 4.21 -3.71
CA ALA A 12 7.89 3.41 -3.64
C ALA A 12 8.53 3.50 -2.26
N TYR A 13 8.60 4.70 -1.67
CA TYR A 13 9.14 4.88 -0.33
C TYR A 13 8.29 4.19 0.75
N ARG A 14 6.96 4.19 0.60
CA ARG A 14 6.03 3.67 1.62
C ARG A 14 5.75 2.17 1.51
N LYS A 15 5.75 1.59 0.30
CA LYS A 15 5.45 0.17 0.08
C LYS A 15 6.72 -0.71 0.01
N ASP A 16 7.79 -0.25 -0.64
CA ASP A 16 8.92 -1.11 -0.99
C ASP A 16 10.30 -0.39 -0.78
N PRO A 17 10.70 -0.12 0.48
CA PRO A 17 11.89 0.69 0.80
C PRO A 17 13.20 0.11 0.26
N ILE A 18 13.33 -1.23 0.21
CA ILE A 18 14.53 -1.91 -0.30
C ILE A 18 14.74 -1.61 -1.80
N ILE A 19 13.67 -1.67 -2.59
CA ILE A 19 13.73 -1.40 -4.04
C ILE A 19 14.10 0.06 -4.30
N SER A 20 13.60 0.98 -3.47
CA SER A 20 13.94 2.40 -3.56
C SER A 20 15.44 2.63 -3.32
N VAL A 21 15.99 2.03 -2.26
CA VAL A 21 17.41 2.16 -1.92
C VAL A 21 18.28 1.60 -3.04
N LEU A 22 17.95 0.39 -3.54
CA LEU A 22 18.71 -0.26 -4.62
C LEU A 22 18.70 0.57 -5.91
N MET A 23 17.55 1.18 -6.24
CA MET A 23 17.43 2.10 -7.37
C MET A 23 18.31 3.34 -7.21
N THR A 24 18.28 3.99 -6.05
CA THR A 24 19.14 5.16 -5.80
C THR A 24 20.62 4.81 -5.87
N VAL A 25 21.03 3.66 -5.32
CA VAL A 25 22.42 3.20 -5.39
C VAL A 25 22.83 2.97 -6.85
N GLY A 26 22.03 2.26 -7.65
CA GLY A 26 22.35 2.02 -9.06
C GLY A 26 22.41 3.29 -9.91
N VAL A 27 21.50 4.25 -9.67
CA VAL A 27 21.52 5.55 -10.37
C VAL A 27 22.74 6.37 -9.97
N VAL A 28 23.08 6.41 -8.68
CA VAL A 28 24.27 7.13 -8.19
C VAL A 28 25.55 6.50 -8.73
N ASP A 29 25.65 5.17 -8.74
CA ASP A 29 26.82 4.45 -9.25
C ASP A 29 27.01 4.65 -10.76
N ALA A 30 25.92 4.68 -11.53
CA ALA A 30 25.96 5.01 -12.96
C ALA A 30 26.36 6.48 -13.22
N LEU A 31 25.88 7.42 -12.40
CA LEU A 31 26.25 8.83 -12.50
C LEU A 31 27.71 9.09 -12.11
N ILE A 32 28.21 8.39 -11.09
CA ILE A 32 29.62 8.46 -10.66
C ILE A 32 30.53 7.80 -11.70
N GLY A 33 30.12 6.66 -12.25
CA GLY A 33 30.91 5.92 -13.23
C GLY A 33 31.18 6.67 -14.53
N GLY A 34 30.26 7.56 -14.93
CA GLY A 34 30.37 8.37 -16.15
C GLY A 34 30.45 7.54 -17.44
N LEU A 35 30.21 8.16 -18.59
CA LEU A 35 30.35 7.44 -19.88
C LEU A 35 31.81 7.28 -20.32
N ASP A 36 32.73 8.08 -19.76
CA ASP A 36 34.09 8.22 -20.28
C ASP A 36 35.19 7.55 -19.44
N ASP A 37 35.18 7.70 -18.10
CA ASP A 37 36.32 7.30 -17.24
C ASP A 37 36.19 5.89 -16.63
N SER A 38 34.96 5.42 -16.39
CA SER A 38 34.75 4.13 -15.72
C SER A 38 33.50 3.40 -16.21
N TRP A 39 33.60 2.88 -17.44
CA TRP A 39 32.57 2.07 -18.10
C TRP A 39 32.05 0.89 -17.25
N SER A 40 32.91 0.30 -16.42
CA SER A 40 32.53 -0.80 -15.51
C SER A 40 31.57 -0.34 -14.41
N LEU A 41 31.81 0.81 -13.80
CA LEU A 41 30.92 1.42 -12.80
C LEU A 41 29.60 1.85 -13.43
N PHE A 42 29.66 2.41 -14.65
CA PHE A 42 28.45 2.73 -15.40
C PHE A 42 27.59 1.50 -15.69
N ALA A 43 28.18 0.43 -16.23
CA ALA A 43 27.48 -0.82 -16.52
C ALA A 43 26.95 -1.49 -15.24
N PHE A 44 27.68 -1.40 -14.13
CA PHE A 44 27.27 -1.96 -12.84
C PHE A 44 26.09 -1.18 -12.24
N GLY A 45 26.13 0.14 -12.27
CA GLY A 45 25.01 1.00 -11.87
C GLY A 45 23.76 0.77 -12.74
N LEU A 46 23.93 0.69 -14.06
CA LEU A 46 22.83 0.43 -15.00
C LEU A 46 22.26 -0.98 -14.82
N GLY A 47 23.11 -1.98 -14.57
CA GLY A 47 22.70 -3.34 -14.26
C GLY A 47 21.90 -3.41 -12.95
N THR A 48 22.38 -2.73 -11.90
CA THR A 48 21.71 -2.70 -10.59
C THR A 48 20.37 -1.99 -10.66
N ALA A 49 20.29 -0.85 -11.36
CA ALA A 49 19.05 -0.14 -11.60
C ALA A 49 18.07 -0.97 -12.47
N GLY A 50 18.57 -1.60 -13.53
CA GLY A 50 17.78 -2.47 -14.41
C GLY A 50 17.18 -3.67 -13.68
N ILE A 51 17.99 -4.39 -12.88
CA ILE A 51 17.54 -5.52 -12.05
C ILE A 51 16.50 -5.06 -11.03
N SER A 52 16.72 -3.91 -10.38
CA SER A 52 15.77 -3.34 -9.42
C SER A 52 14.42 -3.02 -10.08
N LEU A 53 14.45 -2.46 -11.29
CA LEU A 53 13.25 -2.15 -12.06
C LEU A 53 12.51 -3.41 -12.50
N ALA A 54 13.25 -4.39 -13.04
CA ALA A 54 12.70 -5.67 -13.47
C ALA A 54 12.06 -6.41 -12.29
N PHE A 55 12.73 -6.45 -11.14
CA PHE A 55 12.20 -7.06 -9.92
C PHE A 55 10.93 -6.34 -9.43
N LYS A 56 10.91 -5.01 -9.49
CA LYS A 56 9.71 -4.22 -9.16
C LYS A 56 8.55 -4.54 -10.09
N LEU A 57 8.80 -4.57 -11.41
CA LEU A 57 7.77 -4.87 -12.41
C LEU A 57 7.23 -6.30 -12.23
N TRP A 58 8.11 -7.25 -11.96
CA TRP A 58 7.72 -8.63 -11.67
C TRP A 58 6.88 -8.71 -10.38
N ARG A 59 7.29 -8.03 -9.30
CA ARG A 59 6.52 -7.98 -8.05
C ARG A 59 5.16 -7.31 -8.22
N ILE A 60 5.04 -6.32 -9.10
CA ILE A 60 3.76 -5.68 -9.44
C ILE A 60 2.86 -6.64 -10.22
N GLN A 61 3.40 -7.42 -11.15
CA GLN A 61 2.64 -8.46 -11.87
C GLN A 61 2.20 -9.61 -10.95
N GLN A 62 3.03 -9.97 -9.97
CA GLN A 62 2.71 -11.01 -8.97
C GLN A 62 1.77 -10.53 -7.86
N ARG A 63 1.70 -9.22 -7.62
CA ARG A 63 0.61 -8.67 -6.81
C ARG A 63 -0.66 -8.78 -7.67
N GLU A 64 -1.34 -9.92 -7.49
CA GLU A 64 -2.76 -10.05 -7.78
C GLU A 64 -3.45 -8.77 -7.28
N PRO A 65 -4.48 -8.23 -7.96
CA PRO A 65 -5.35 -7.24 -7.36
C PRO A 65 -6.10 -7.92 -6.21
N LEU A 66 -5.40 -8.16 -5.10
CA LEU A 66 -5.97 -8.10 -3.77
C LEU A 66 -6.60 -6.72 -3.76
N SER A 67 -7.89 -6.74 -4.09
CA SER A 67 -8.80 -5.63 -3.95
C SER A 67 -8.33 -4.88 -2.72
N ASP A 68 -7.99 -3.60 -2.89
CA ASP A 68 -7.95 -2.68 -1.78
C ASP A 68 -9.41 -2.63 -1.24
N ALA A 69 -9.90 -3.73 -0.68
CA ALA A 69 -10.78 -3.71 0.45
C ALA A 69 -9.91 -3.06 1.52
N VAL A 70 -9.85 -1.73 1.44
CA VAL A 70 -9.86 -0.86 2.60
C VAL A 70 -10.79 -1.59 3.55
N GLU A 71 -10.21 -2.27 4.53
CA GLU A 71 -10.95 -2.89 5.60
C GLU A 71 -11.61 -1.70 6.27
N VAL A 72 -12.81 -1.33 5.79
CA VAL A 72 -13.64 -0.30 6.39
C VAL A 72 -13.92 -0.91 7.74
N GLN A 73 -13.11 -0.51 8.70
CA GLN A 73 -13.15 -0.97 10.08
C GLN A 73 -14.50 -0.49 10.58
N HIS A 74 -15.50 -1.35 10.39
CA HIS A 74 -16.86 -1.06 10.75
C HIS A 74 -16.89 -1.12 12.27
N TYR A 75 -16.78 0.05 12.89
CA TYR A 75 -16.91 0.21 14.35
C TYR A 75 -18.30 -0.22 14.85
N LEU A 76 -19.24 -0.45 13.93
CA LEU A 76 -20.57 -0.94 14.19
C LEU A 76 -20.85 -2.16 13.32
N PRO A 77 -21.55 -3.19 13.84
CA PRO A 77 -21.96 -4.32 13.02
C PRO A 77 -22.81 -3.83 11.83
N PRO A 78 -22.66 -4.41 10.62
CA PRO A 78 -23.41 -4.02 9.43
C PRO A 78 -24.92 -4.29 9.55
N GLN A 79 -25.33 -5.02 10.59
CA GLN A 79 -26.70 -5.33 10.90
C GLN A 79 -27.03 -4.73 12.27
N SER A 80 -28.03 -3.87 12.29
CA SER A 80 -28.65 -3.37 13.52
C SER A 80 -29.20 -4.56 14.30
N SER A 81 -28.52 -4.98 15.37
CA SER A 81 -29.07 -5.91 16.36
C SER A 81 -30.14 -5.20 17.18
N SER A 82 -31.31 -4.95 16.58
CA SER A 82 -32.53 -4.67 17.33
C SER A 82 -32.98 -5.99 17.94
N ALA A 83 -32.45 -6.31 19.12
CA ALA A 83 -33.03 -7.37 19.95
C ALA A 83 -34.51 -7.03 20.16
N ASN A 84 -35.39 -7.95 19.79
CA ASN A 84 -36.83 -7.79 19.94
C ASN A 84 -37.12 -7.60 21.44
N LEU A 85 -37.33 -6.34 21.85
CA LEU A 85 -37.41 -5.97 23.26
C LEU A 85 -38.55 -6.77 23.91
N PRO A 86 -38.31 -7.43 25.06
CA PRO A 86 -39.36 -8.15 25.75
C PRO A 86 -40.47 -7.16 26.14
N VAL A 87 -41.70 -7.49 25.77
CA VAL A 87 -42.88 -6.68 26.08
C VAL A 87 -43.06 -6.65 27.59
N LEU A 88 -42.81 -5.49 28.21
CA LEU A 88 -43.13 -5.24 29.61
C LEU A 88 -44.65 -5.20 29.76
N THR A 89 -45.25 -6.34 30.10
CA THR A 89 -46.63 -6.40 30.56
C THR A 89 -46.71 -5.73 31.93
N VAL A 90 -47.05 -4.44 31.95
CA VAL A 90 -47.35 -3.72 33.19
C VAL A 90 -48.70 -4.24 33.71
N PRO A 91 -48.77 -4.94 34.86
CA PRO A 91 -50.06 -5.28 35.45
C PRO A 91 -50.71 -3.99 35.94
N GLN A 92 -51.71 -3.49 35.21
CA GLN A 92 -52.53 -2.38 35.68
C GLN A 92 -53.21 -2.80 37.00
N LYS A 93 -52.79 -2.16 38.09
CA LYS A 93 -53.33 -2.33 39.43
C LYS A 93 -54.81 -1.95 39.40
N LYS A 94 -55.70 -2.92 39.61
CA LYS A 94 -57.15 -2.69 39.72
C LYS A 94 -57.42 -1.61 40.78
N PRO A 95 -58.27 -0.61 40.49
CA PRO A 95 -58.74 0.32 41.51
C PRO A 95 -59.47 -0.48 42.59
N ARG A 96 -59.11 -0.21 43.86
CA ARG A 96 -59.84 -0.75 45.02
C ARG A 96 -61.23 -0.10 45.04
N ARG A 97 -62.24 -0.94 45.29
CA ARG A 97 -63.66 -0.61 45.39
C ARG A 97 -63.93 0.64 46.21
#